data_AF-A0A3D8TX69-F1
#
_entry.id   AF-A0A3D8TX69-F1
#
_cell.length_a   1.000
_cell.length_b   1.000
_cell.length_c   1.000
_cell.angle_alpha   90.00
_cell.angle_beta   90.00
_cell.angle_gamma   90.00
#
_symmetry.space_group_name_H-M   'P 1'
#
loop_
_entity.id
_entity.type
_entity.pdbx_description
1 polymer ?
#
loop_
_entity_poly.entity_id
_entity_poly.type
_entity_poly.pdbx_seq_one_letter_code
_entity_poly.pdbx_strand_id
1 'polypeptide(L)'
;GLLIIGKFFRIVHARHQQGNDVKLGEWALRVNYMASIAWSSFGLMFLLAYPFDQRLLSPWVVLASLPYFATMSSDLKRNGYKRSDIFRIYGFNIVLLTVNLSGTLKSIQQGMTNTKIPFARTPKVNNRTASPALYVTMPWVIIIYSCMVFYADTFSHNWGNAVFAGFNAIVTFWALTAYIGIWHSVQDMVVGLIRWFFVPIKEPQQEAVRKKSSWRDALYFGDRQMIYESRPL
;
A
#
# COMPACT_ATOMS: atom_id res chain seq x y z
N GLY A 1 1.76 -5.77 -8.00
CA GLY A 1 0.91 -5.98 -9.19
C GLY A 1 1.50 -5.32 -10.42
N LEU A 2 1.58 -3.98 -10.42
CA LEU A 2 1.93 -3.18 -11.60
C LEU A 2 3.29 -3.52 -12.25
N LEU A 3 4.33 -3.82 -11.48
CA LEU A 3 5.62 -4.23 -12.07
C LEU A 3 5.58 -5.60 -12.76
N ILE A 4 4.68 -6.49 -12.33
CA ILE A 4 4.55 -7.84 -12.87
C ILE A 4 3.76 -7.79 -14.18
N ILE A 5 2.84 -6.82 -14.34
CA ILE A 5 2.01 -6.69 -15.54
C ILE A 5 2.86 -6.50 -16.81
N GLY A 6 3.98 -5.75 -16.70
CA GLY A 6 4.90 -5.56 -17.82
C GLY A 6 5.54 -6.86 -18.29
N LYS A 7 5.86 -7.78 -17.36
CA LYS A 7 6.35 -9.12 -17.70
C LYS A 7 5.24 -10.01 -18.25
N PHE A 8 4.01 -9.87 -17.72
CA PHE A 8 2.86 -10.60 -18.21
C PHE A 8 2.57 -10.28 -19.68
N PHE A 9 2.62 -9.00 -20.09
CA PHE A 9 2.44 -8.63 -21.50
C PHE A 9 3.52 -9.22 -22.42
N ARG A 10 4.77 -9.29 -21.97
CA ARG A 10 5.83 -9.97 -22.74
C ARG A 10 5.55 -11.46 -22.92
N ILE A 11 5.05 -12.14 -21.89
CA ILE A 11 4.69 -13.56 -21.96
C ILE A 11 3.49 -13.77 -22.89
N VAL A 12 2.46 -12.92 -22.81
CA VAL A 12 1.30 -12.98 -23.70
C VAL A 12 1.73 -12.80 -25.15
N HIS A 13 2.60 -11.82 -25.42
CA HIS A 13 3.13 -11.59 -26.76
C HIS A 13 3.96 -12.77 -27.28
N ALA A 14 4.84 -13.35 -26.45
CA ALA A 14 5.64 -14.51 -26.83
C ALA A 14 4.78 -15.76 -27.08
N ARG A 15 3.72 -15.97 -26.29
CA ARG A 15 2.77 -17.08 -26.46
C ARG A 15 1.93 -16.96 -27.74
N HIS A 16 1.53 -15.74 -28.08
CA HIS A 16 0.85 -15.45 -29.34
C HIS A 16 1.77 -15.76 -30.54
N GLN A 17 3.05 -15.43 -30.48
CA GLN A 17 4.02 -15.81 -31.52
C GLN A 17 4.24 -17.33 -31.64
N GLN A 18 3.95 -18.09 -30.59
CA GLN A 18 4.05 -19.56 -30.56
C GLN A 18 2.72 -20.25 -30.92
N GLY A 19 1.68 -19.51 -31.31
CA GLY A 19 0.36 -20.05 -31.67
C GLY A 19 -0.44 -20.60 -30.48
N ASN A 20 -0.05 -20.28 -29.24
CA ASN A 20 -0.75 -20.72 -28.03
C ASN A 20 -1.33 -19.52 -27.28
N ASP A 21 -2.42 -18.97 -27.82
CA ASP A 21 -3.02 -17.75 -27.30
C ASP A 21 -3.59 -17.92 -25.89
N VAL A 22 -3.39 -16.88 -25.09
CA VAL A 22 -4.00 -16.80 -23.76
C VAL A 22 -5.47 -16.44 -23.93
N LYS A 23 -6.36 -17.25 -23.35
CA LYS A 23 -7.80 -16.98 -23.38
C LYS A 23 -8.11 -15.60 -22.81
N LEU A 24 -9.04 -14.88 -23.45
CA LEU A 24 -9.44 -13.52 -23.04
C LEU A 24 -9.83 -13.44 -21.55
N GLY A 25 -10.53 -14.46 -21.03
CA GLY A 25 -10.91 -14.53 -19.62
C GLY A 25 -9.72 -14.65 -18.66
N GLU A 26 -8.69 -15.43 -19.01
CA GLU A 26 -7.47 -15.54 -18.22
C GLU A 26 -6.68 -14.23 -18.24
N TRP A 27 -6.60 -13.59 -19.41
CA TRP A 27 -5.96 -12.28 -19.56
C TRP A 27 -6.67 -11.21 -18.72
N ALA A 28 -7.99 -11.08 -18.87
CA ALA A 28 -8.79 -10.10 -18.14
C ALA A 28 -8.71 -10.31 -16.61
N LEU A 29 -8.79 -11.56 -16.15
CA LEU A 29 -8.68 -11.89 -14.73
C LEU A 29 -7.31 -11.51 -14.15
N ARG A 30 -6.22 -11.84 -14.86
CA ARG A 30 -4.85 -11.54 -14.41
C ARG A 30 -4.55 -10.06 -14.43
N VAL A 31 -4.98 -9.34 -15.47
CA VAL A 31 -4.85 -7.89 -15.55
C VAL A 31 -5.62 -7.23 -14.41
N ASN A 32 -6.88 -7.60 -14.21
CA ASN A 32 -7.69 -7.06 -13.13
C ASN A 32 -7.05 -7.33 -11.77
N TYR A 33 -6.60 -8.56 -11.50
CA TYR A 33 -5.94 -8.90 -10.23
C TYR A 33 -4.63 -8.10 -9.99
N MET A 34 -3.84 -7.86 -11.04
CA MET A 34 -2.56 -7.13 -10.90
C MET A 34 -2.73 -5.61 -10.83
N ALA A 35 -3.78 -5.07 -11.42
CA ALA A 35 -4.03 -3.62 -11.56
C ALA A 35 -5.09 -3.07 -10.60
N SER A 36 -5.98 -3.90 -10.05
CA SER A 36 -7.13 -3.46 -9.25
C SER A 36 -6.74 -2.58 -8.07
N ILE A 37 -5.69 -2.94 -7.32
CA ILE A 37 -5.21 -2.16 -6.17
C ILE A 37 -4.72 -0.78 -6.61
N ALA A 38 -4.06 -0.69 -7.76
CA ALA A 38 -3.57 0.57 -8.30
C ALA A 38 -4.75 1.46 -8.70
N TRP A 39 -5.69 0.91 -9.48
CA TRP A 39 -6.86 1.64 -9.97
C TRP A 39 -7.80 2.06 -8.83
N SER A 40 -8.02 1.18 -7.86
CA SER A 40 -8.82 1.46 -6.67
C SER A 40 -8.16 2.53 -5.79
N SER A 41 -6.84 2.52 -5.62
CA SER A 41 -6.15 3.53 -4.81
C SER A 41 -6.21 4.91 -5.45
N PHE A 42 -5.98 5.00 -6.77
CA PHE A 42 -6.15 6.26 -7.49
C PHE A 42 -7.61 6.71 -7.49
N GLY A 43 -8.55 5.81 -7.81
CA GLY A 43 -9.98 6.10 -7.84
C GLY A 43 -10.51 6.59 -6.49
N LEU A 44 -10.08 5.98 -5.38
CA LEU A 44 -10.49 6.41 -4.04
C LEU A 44 -9.89 7.76 -3.64
N MET A 45 -8.64 8.05 -4.05
CA MET A 45 -8.05 9.37 -3.83
C MET A 45 -8.76 10.45 -4.63
N PHE A 46 -9.08 10.18 -5.90
CA PHE A 46 -9.93 11.06 -6.70
C PHE A 46 -11.31 11.23 -6.05
N LEU A 47 -11.85 10.15 -5.49
CA LEU A 47 -13.16 10.20 -4.86
C LEU A 47 -13.16 11.07 -3.58
N LEU A 48 -12.07 11.04 -2.83
CA LEU A 48 -11.88 11.84 -1.63
C LEU A 48 -11.56 13.30 -1.95
N ALA A 49 -10.74 13.57 -2.97
CA ALA A 49 -10.25 14.91 -3.29
C ALA A 49 -11.19 15.74 -4.17
N TYR A 50 -12.01 15.08 -5.01
CA TYR A 50 -12.89 15.78 -5.93
C TYR A 50 -14.28 16.01 -5.29
N PRO A 51 -14.72 17.27 -5.15
CA PRO A 51 -16.06 17.56 -4.65
C PRO A 51 -17.08 17.15 -5.72
N PHE A 52 -17.65 15.95 -5.59
CA PHE A 52 -18.69 15.53 -6.52
C PHE A 52 -19.96 16.34 -6.30
N ASP A 53 -20.52 16.82 -7.41
CA ASP A 53 -21.89 17.30 -7.43
C ASP A 53 -22.85 16.22 -6.90
N GLN A 54 -23.87 16.66 -6.17
CA GLN A 54 -24.89 15.86 -5.47
C GLN A 54 -25.58 14.79 -6.32
N ARG A 55 -25.42 14.81 -7.65
CA ARG A 55 -25.93 13.81 -8.59
C ARG A 55 -25.14 12.51 -8.66
N LEU A 56 -23.85 12.49 -8.31
CA LEU A 56 -22.98 11.32 -8.48
C LEU A 56 -22.97 10.38 -7.26
N LEU A 57 -23.21 10.90 -6.05
CA LEU A 57 -23.61 10.09 -4.88
C LEU A 57 -25.09 9.70 -4.97
N SER A 58 -25.49 9.23 -6.15
CA SER A 58 -26.82 8.73 -6.36
C SER A 58 -27.05 7.50 -5.47
N PRO A 59 -28.23 7.33 -4.84
CA PRO A 59 -28.60 6.12 -4.12
C PRO A 59 -28.32 4.82 -4.89
N TRP A 60 -28.29 4.90 -6.22
CA TRP A 60 -27.91 3.82 -7.12
C TRP A 60 -26.49 3.28 -6.91
N VAL A 61 -25.52 4.12 -6.54
CA VAL A 61 -24.14 3.68 -6.28
C VAL A 61 -24.09 2.80 -5.03
N VAL A 62 -24.81 3.22 -3.97
CA VAL A 62 -24.93 2.44 -2.74
C VAL A 62 -25.63 1.12 -3.04
N LEU A 63 -26.76 1.15 -3.75
CA LEU A 63 -27.50 -0.04 -4.18
C LEU A 63 -26.65 -1.00 -5.02
N ALA A 64 -25.82 -0.48 -5.94
CA ALA A 64 -24.91 -1.30 -6.74
C ALA A 64 -23.80 -1.97 -5.89
N SER A 65 -23.40 -1.35 -4.78
CA SER A 65 -22.39 -1.91 -3.87
C SER A 65 -22.96 -2.95 -2.89
N LEU A 66 -24.27 -2.92 -2.61
CA LEU A 66 -24.90 -3.83 -1.65
C LEU A 66 -24.71 -5.32 -1.99
N PRO A 67 -24.88 -5.79 -3.25
CA PRO A 67 -24.61 -7.18 -3.62
C PRO A 67 -23.16 -7.58 -3.35
N TYR A 68 -22.21 -6.68 -3.59
CA TYR A 68 -20.80 -6.92 -3.33
C TYR A 68 -20.54 -7.11 -1.83
N PHE A 69 -21.04 -6.20 -0.98
CA PHE A 69 -20.91 -6.35 0.47
C PHE A 69 -21.69 -7.55 1.02
N ALA A 70 -22.85 -7.88 0.46
CA ALA A 70 -23.65 -9.03 0.87
C ALA A 70 -22.95 -10.36 0.56
N THR A 71 -22.37 -10.48 -0.64
CA THR A 71 -21.59 -11.67 -1.03
C THR A 71 -20.32 -11.80 -0.20
N MET A 72 -19.59 -10.71 0.03
CA MET A 72 -18.43 -10.66 0.91
C MET A 72 -18.78 -11.03 2.36
N SER A 73 -19.92 -10.55 2.88
CA SER A 73 -20.44 -10.93 4.20
C SER A 73 -20.71 -12.43 4.31
N SER A 74 -21.30 -13.00 3.26
CA SER A 74 -21.62 -14.42 3.17
C SER A 74 -20.35 -15.26 3.15
N ASP A 75 -19.35 -14.85 2.37
CA ASP A 75 -18.06 -15.52 2.27
C ASP A 75 -17.29 -15.51 3.60
N LEU A 76 -17.25 -14.36 4.29
CA LEU A 76 -16.66 -14.25 5.62
C LEU A 76 -17.32 -15.23 6.60
N LYS A 77 -18.66 -15.31 6.61
CA LYS A 77 -19.39 -16.25 7.47
C LYS A 77 -19.08 -17.70 7.11
N ARG A 78 -18.98 -18.05 5.83
CA ARG A 78 -18.62 -19.40 5.36
C ARG A 78 -17.21 -19.79 5.80
N ASN A 79 -16.30 -18.83 5.85
CA ASN A 79 -14.93 -19.00 6.32
C ASN A 79 -14.78 -18.94 7.86
N GLY A 80 -15.89 -18.85 8.62
CA GLY A 80 -15.88 -18.84 10.09
C GLY A 80 -15.74 -17.47 10.76
N TYR A 81 -15.72 -16.39 9.98
CA TYR A 81 -15.63 -15.00 10.48
C TYR A 81 -17.01 -14.40 10.77
N LYS A 82 -17.03 -13.24 11.45
CA LYS A 82 -18.28 -12.53 11.75
C LYS A 82 -18.69 -11.70 10.54
N ARG A 83 -20.00 -11.59 10.27
CA ARG A 83 -20.52 -10.71 9.21
C ARG A 83 -20.14 -9.24 9.40
N SER A 84 -19.93 -8.80 10.65
CA SER A 84 -19.47 -7.45 10.98
C SER A 84 -18.00 -7.20 10.63
N ASP A 85 -17.22 -8.24 10.29
CA ASP A 85 -15.81 -8.08 9.91
C ASP A 85 -15.63 -7.31 8.60
N ILE A 86 -16.71 -7.11 7.81
CA ILE A 86 -16.70 -6.25 6.63
C ILE A 86 -16.30 -4.82 6.98
N PHE A 87 -16.84 -4.25 8.07
CA PHE A 87 -16.50 -2.90 8.49
C PHE A 87 -15.03 -2.79 8.89
N ARG A 88 -14.49 -3.87 9.44
CA ARG A 88 -13.08 -3.97 9.80
C ARG A 88 -12.20 -3.95 8.55
N ILE A 89 -12.56 -4.76 7.56
CA ILE A 89 -11.85 -4.82 6.27
C ILE A 89 -11.97 -3.48 5.53
N TYR A 90 -13.13 -2.83 5.56
CA TYR A 90 -13.32 -1.51 4.96
C TYR A 90 -12.41 -0.46 5.62
N GLY A 91 -12.42 -0.37 6.95
CA GLY A 91 -11.55 0.55 7.68
C GLY A 91 -10.06 0.25 7.46
N PHE A 92 -9.70 -1.03 7.43
CA PHE A 92 -8.33 -1.45 7.10
C PHE A 92 -7.93 -1.03 5.68
N ASN A 93 -8.84 -1.17 4.70
CA ASN A 93 -8.60 -0.72 3.32
C ASN A 93 -8.37 0.79 3.23
N ILE A 94 -9.09 1.60 4.02
CA ILE A 94 -8.86 3.04 4.09
C ILE A 94 -7.46 3.33 4.63
N VAL A 95 -7.04 2.67 5.71
CA VAL A 95 -5.69 2.85 6.26
C VAL A 95 -4.60 2.37 5.28
N LEU A 96 -4.86 1.28 4.56
CA LEU A 96 -3.95 0.77 3.52
C LEU A 96 -3.88 1.65 2.28
N LEU A 97 -4.83 2.55 2.05
CA LEU A 97 -4.86 3.42 0.87
C LEU A 97 -3.53 4.14 0.68
N THR A 98 -2.98 4.70 1.74
CA THR A 98 -1.71 5.42 1.71
C THR A 98 -0.55 4.52 1.31
N VAL A 99 -0.50 3.31 1.86
CA VAL A 99 0.55 2.33 1.60
C VAL A 99 0.44 1.83 0.16
N ASN A 100 -0.77 1.53 -0.29
CA ASN A 100 -1.06 1.08 -1.65
C ASN A 100 -0.73 2.16 -2.69
N LEU A 101 -1.06 3.42 -2.41
CA LEU A 101 -0.73 4.55 -3.26
C LEU A 101 0.79 4.75 -3.34
N SER A 102 1.48 4.73 -2.19
CA SER A 102 2.94 4.85 -2.13
C SER A 102 3.63 3.72 -2.90
N GLY A 103 3.14 2.48 -2.76
CA GLY A 103 3.62 1.32 -3.51
C GLY A 103 3.34 1.42 -5.01
N THR A 104 2.22 1.99 -5.39
CA THR A 104 1.84 2.24 -6.79
C THR A 104 2.76 3.28 -7.43
N LEU A 105 2.97 4.42 -6.76
CA LEU A 105 3.88 5.47 -7.22
C LEU A 105 5.32 4.95 -7.37
N LYS A 106 5.80 4.19 -6.38
CA LYS A 106 7.11 3.53 -6.46
C LYS A 106 7.19 2.52 -7.62
N SER A 107 6.13 1.78 -7.89
CA SER A 107 6.06 0.85 -9.01
C SER A 107 6.12 1.58 -10.37
N ILE A 108 5.45 2.73 -10.49
CA ILE A 108 5.50 3.59 -11.69
C ILE A 108 6.91 4.15 -11.86
N GLN A 109 7.50 4.71 -10.79
CA GLN A 109 8.87 5.23 -10.79
C GLN A 109 9.87 4.16 -11.22
N GLN A 110 9.77 2.94 -10.67
CA GLN A 110 10.63 1.82 -11.06
C GLN A 110 10.40 1.40 -12.52
N GLY A 111 9.17 1.44 -13.01
CA GLY A 111 8.86 1.18 -14.42
C GLY A 111 9.48 2.21 -15.37
N MET A 112 9.48 3.49 -14.99
CA MET A 112 10.06 4.58 -15.79
C MET A 112 11.59 4.62 -15.73
N THR A 113 12.16 4.40 -14.54
CA THR A 113 13.62 4.54 -14.33
C THR A 113 14.40 3.25 -14.57
N ASN A 114 13.72 2.10 -14.70
CA ASN A 114 14.33 0.76 -14.71
C ASN A 114 15.27 0.46 -13.53
N THR A 115 15.29 1.32 -12.50
CA THR A 115 16.13 1.14 -11.31
C THR A 115 15.41 0.24 -10.32
N LYS A 116 16.09 -0.81 -9.84
CA LYS A 116 15.53 -1.65 -8.78
C LYS A 116 15.50 -0.85 -7.48
N ILE A 117 14.31 -0.70 -6.91
CA ILE A 117 14.16 -0.15 -5.57
C ILE A 117 14.79 -1.15 -4.59
N PRO A 118 15.67 -0.71 -3.66
CA PRO A 118 16.23 -1.61 -2.67
C PRO A 118 15.09 -2.16 -1.81
N PHE A 119 14.91 -3.47 -1.84
CA PHE A 119 14.01 -4.17 -0.92
C PHE A 119 14.65 -4.15 0.46
N ALA A 120 14.39 -3.08 1.21
CA ALA A 120 14.75 -3.01 2.61
C ALA A 120 14.03 -4.14 3.35
N ARG A 121 14.82 -5.03 3.95
CA ARG A 121 14.26 -6.06 4.84
C ARG A 121 13.63 -5.34 6.03
N THR A 122 12.43 -5.76 6.42
CA THR A 122 11.84 -5.29 7.67
C THR A 122 12.75 -5.72 8.82
N PRO A 123 13.13 -4.81 9.74
CA PRO A 123 13.95 -5.18 10.89
C PRO A 123 13.17 -6.20 11.72
N LYS A 124 13.71 -7.41 11.89
CA LYS A 124 13.10 -8.43 12.75
C LYS A 124 13.55 -8.15 14.19
N VAL A 125 12.96 -7.13 14.78
CA VAL A 125 13.17 -6.73 16.17
C VAL A 125 12.08 -7.32 17.06
N ASN A 126 12.45 -7.76 18.28
CA ASN A 126 11.48 -8.23 19.27
C ASN A 126 10.59 -7.10 19.82
N ASN A 127 11.01 -5.85 19.66
CA ASN A 127 10.30 -4.67 20.11
C ASN A 127 9.64 -3.93 18.92
N ARG A 128 8.73 -3.00 19.19
CA ARG A 128 7.99 -2.28 18.15
C ARG A 128 8.92 -1.53 17.19
N THR A 129 8.69 -1.68 15.88
CA THR A 129 9.35 -0.88 14.85
C THR A 129 8.52 0.37 14.55
N ALA A 130 9.12 1.55 14.62
CA ALA A 130 8.44 2.80 14.25
C ALA A 130 8.00 2.75 12.79
N SER A 131 6.71 2.98 12.54
CA SER A 131 6.17 3.03 11.18
C SER A 131 6.60 4.34 10.50
N PRO A 132 6.81 4.36 9.17
CA PRO A 132 7.07 5.58 8.44
C PRO A 132 6.00 6.64 8.70
N ALA A 133 6.43 7.87 9.01
CA ALA A 133 5.58 8.98 9.43
C ALA A 133 4.37 9.18 8.51
N LEU A 134 4.61 9.18 7.19
CA LEU A 134 3.58 9.41 6.18
C LEU A 134 2.42 8.41 6.27
N TYR A 135 2.70 7.15 6.59
CA TYR A 135 1.68 6.10 6.69
C TYR A 135 0.82 6.25 7.95
N VAL A 136 1.35 6.92 8.97
CA VAL A 136 0.67 7.16 10.24
C VAL A 136 -0.10 8.48 10.22
N THR A 137 0.42 9.49 9.51
CA THR A 137 -0.23 10.80 9.37
C THR A 137 -1.45 10.76 8.46
N MET A 138 -1.45 9.94 7.41
CA MET A 138 -2.53 9.96 6.42
C MET A 138 -3.92 9.52 6.96
N PRO A 139 -4.03 8.48 7.81
CA PRO A 139 -5.29 8.20 8.48
C PRO A 139 -5.85 9.39 9.27
N TRP A 140 -4.99 10.16 9.95
CA TRP A 140 -5.40 11.39 10.62
C TRP A 140 -5.91 12.45 9.65
N VAL A 141 -5.22 12.64 8.53
CA VAL A 141 -5.66 13.57 7.46
C VAL A 141 -7.04 13.17 6.93
N ILE A 142 -7.26 11.88 6.67
CA ILE A 142 -8.56 11.37 6.18
C ILE A 142 -9.66 11.63 7.22
N ILE A 143 -9.40 11.41 8.50
CA ILE A 143 -10.36 11.68 9.58
C ILE A 143 -10.71 13.18 9.64
N ILE A 144 -9.70 14.05 9.70
CA ILE A 144 -9.90 15.51 9.78
C ILE A 144 -10.67 16.01 8.56
N TYR A 145 -10.25 15.59 7.36
CA TYR A 145 -10.92 15.94 6.12
C TYR A 145 -12.37 15.46 6.09
N SER A 146 -12.64 14.22 6.50
CA SER A 146 -14.00 13.68 6.57
C SER A 146 -14.87 14.46 7.56
N CYS A 147 -14.32 14.90 8.69
CA CYS A 147 -15.04 15.76 9.64
C CYS A 147 -15.34 17.16 9.05
N MET A 148 -14.40 17.75 8.30
CA MET A 148 -14.62 19.03 7.62
C MET A 148 -15.71 18.93 6.55
N VAL A 149 -15.69 17.87 5.74
CA VAL A 149 -16.72 17.59 4.74
C VAL A 149 -18.09 17.38 5.40
N PHE A 150 -18.14 16.58 6.47
CA PHE A 150 -19.37 16.38 7.25
C PHE A 150 -19.97 17.71 7.73
N TYR A 151 -19.12 18.57 8.30
CA TYR A 151 -19.54 19.90 8.76
C TYR A 151 -20.09 20.73 7.59
N ALA A 152 -19.31 20.91 6.52
CA ALA A 152 -19.69 21.71 5.36
C ALA A 152 -20.98 21.22 4.66
N ASP A 153 -21.14 19.91 4.50
CA ASP A 153 -22.34 19.32 3.87
C ASP A 153 -23.59 19.44 4.74
N THR A 154 -23.42 19.43 6.07
CA THR A 154 -24.54 19.67 7.00
C THR A 154 -25.11 21.08 6.82
N PHE A 155 -24.26 22.10 6.65
CA PHE A 155 -24.73 23.46 6.33
C PHE A 155 -25.35 23.56 4.94
N SER A 156 -24.80 22.82 3.98
CA SER A 156 -25.27 22.82 2.59
C SER A 156 -26.51 21.95 2.36
N HIS A 157 -27.11 21.39 3.44
CA HIS A 157 -28.27 20.49 3.42
C HIS A 157 -28.08 19.22 2.55
N ASN A 158 -26.82 18.84 2.33
CA ASN A 158 -26.43 17.68 1.53
C ASN A 158 -26.29 16.43 2.41
N TRP A 159 -27.42 15.94 2.90
CA TRP A 159 -27.46 14.86 3.89
C TRP A 159 -26.79 13.56 3.43
N GLY A 160 -26.84 13.25 2.13
CA GLY A 160 -26.22 12.02 1.60
C GLY A 160 -24.70 12.03 1.74
N ASN A 161 -24.06 13.13 1.35
CA ASN A 161 -22.61 13.26 1.49
C ASN A 161 -22.19 13.42 2.96
N ALA A 162 -22.98 14.14 3.77
CA ALA A 162 -22.76 14.23 5.20
C ALA A 162 -22.76 12.84 5.86
N VAL A 163 -23.79 12.01 5.64
CA VAL A 163 -23.83 10.65 6.22
C VAL A 163 -22.63 9.81 5.77
N PHE A 164 -22.24 9.89 4.49
CA PHE A 164 -21.08 9.17 3.97
C PHE A 164 -19.76 9.63 4.60
N ALA A 165 -19.55 10.95 4.69
CA ALA A 165 -18.37 11.54 5.32
C ALA A 165 -18.29 11.19 6.81
N GLY A 166 -19.40 11.27 7.53
CA GLY A 166 -19.50 10.86 8.94
C GLY A 166 -19.19 9.38 9.14
N PHE A 167 -19.73 8.51 8.28
CA PHE A 167 -19.43 7.07 8.30
C PHE A 167 -17.93 6.81 8.06
N ASN A 168 -17.32 7.46 7.06
CA ASN A 168 -15.89 7.33 6.80
C ASN A 168 -15.04 7.83 7.98
N ALA A 169 -15.41 8.94 8.60
CA ALA A 169 -14.72 9.45 9.80
C ALA A 169 -14.75 8.43 10.94
N ILE A 170 -15.92 7.86 11.24
CA ILE A 170 -16.10 6.87 12.32
C ILE A 170 -15.31 5.59 12.03
N VAL A 171 -15.44 5.02 10.83
CA VAL A 171 -14.79 3.74 10.51
C VAL A 171 -13.28 3.91 10.40
N THR A 172 -12.79 5.02 9.86
CA THR A 172 -11.35 5.31 9.81
C THR A 172 -10.78 5.54 11.21
N PHE A 173 -11.51 6.25 12.07
CA PHE A 173 -11.12 6.43 13.46
C PHE A 173 -11.07 5.09 14.21
N TRP A 174 -12.10 4.25 14.04
CA TRP A 174 -12.12 2.90 14.60
C TRP A 174 -10.97 2.02 14.07
N ALA A 175 -10.63 2.11 12.79
CA ALA A 175 -9.50 1.40 12.21
C ALA A 175 -8.15 1.92 12.75
N LEU A 176 -8.00 3.23 12.89
CA LEU A 176 -6.81 3.84 13.49
C LEU A 176 -6.60 3.34 14.92
N THR A 177 -7.65 3.30 15.73
CA THR A 177 -7.55 2.82 17.13
C THR A 177 -7.29 1.32 17.21
N ALA A 178 -7.94 0.52 16.36
CA ALA A 178 -7.82 -0.94 16.39
C ALA A 178 -6.50 -1.48 15.81
N TYR A 179 -5.97 -0.86 14.75
CA TYR A 179 -4.80 -1.40 14.02
C TYR A 179 -3.47 -0.73 14.37
N ILE A 180 -3.48 0.59 14.64
CA ILE A 180 -2.26 1.36 14.91
C ILE A 180 -2.17 1.73 16.40
N GLY A 181 -3.30 2.16 16.98
CA GLY A 181 -3.38 2.73 18.32
C GLY A 181 -3.08 4.24 18.31
N ILE A 182 -3.88 5.02 19.06
CA ILE A 182 -3.81 6.49 19.05
C ILE A 182 -2.43 6.97 19.52
N TRP A 183 -1.99 6.53 20.71
CA TRP A 183 -0.70 6.97 21.27
C TRP A 183 0.49 6.54 20.43
N HIS A 184 0.42 5.32 19.91
CA HIS A 184 1.41 4.77 19.01
C HIS A 184 1.50 5.57 17.71
N SER A 185 0.36 6.01 17.17
CA SER A 185 0.34 6.85 15.97
C SER A 185 1.00 8.22 16.20
N VAL A 186 0.72 8.86 17.34
CA VAL A 186 1.30 10.16 17.68
C VAL A 186 2.80 10.05 17.90
N GLN A 187 3.25 9.02 18.63
CA GLN A 187 4.68 8.76 18.85
C GLN A 187 5.44 8.58 17.52
N ASP A 188 4.91 7.77 16.61
CA ASP A 188 5.55 7.52 15.31
C ASP A 188 5.55 8.78 14.42
N MET A 189 4.50 9.60 14.51
CA MET A 189 4.44 10.89 13.80
C MET A 189 5.49 11.87 14.33
N VAL A 190 5.66 11.97 15.65
CA VAL A 190 6.67 12.84 16.27
C VAL A 190 8.08 12.35 15.96
N VAL A 191 8.37 11.06 16.11
CA VAL A 191 9.67 10.47 15.73
C VAL A 191 9.94 10.67 14.25
N GLY A 192 8.91 10.52 13.42
CA GLY A 192 8.95 10.80 11.99
C GLY A 192 9.34 12.25 11.68
N LEU A 193 8.70 13.20 12.35
CA LEU A 193 8.98 14.63 12.21
C LEU A 193 10.40 14.97 12.66
N ILE A 194 10.83 14.43 13.81
CA ILE A 194 12.19 14.62 14.33
C ILE A 194 13.21 14.06 13.34
N ARG A 195 13.02 12.85 12.80
CA ARG A 195 13.93 12.27 11.79
C ARG A 195 13.94 13.04 10.46
N TRP A 196 12.84 13.71 10.13
CA TRP A 196 12.77 14.56 8.95
C TRP A 196 13.57 15.86 9.13
N PHE A 197 13.48 16.49 10.30
CA PHE A 197 14.29 17.68 10.62
C PHE A 197 15.76 17.35 10.93
N PHE A 198 16.01 16.21 11.58
CA PHE A 198 17.33 15.76 12.00
C PHE A 198 17.71 14.52 11.22
N VAL A 199 18.28 14.71 10.02
CA VAL A 199 18.93 13.64 9.29
C VAL A 199 20.15 13.22 10.10
N PRO A 200 20.21 11.99 10.63
CA PRO A 200 21.41 11.53 11.30
C PRO A 200 22.55 11.62 10.29
N ILE A 201 23.60 12.37 10.65
CA ILE A 201 24.83 12.39 9.87
C ILE A 201 25.21 10.93 9.72
N LYS A 202 25.30 10.47 8.48
CA LYS A 202 25.75 9.12 8.19
C LYS A 202 27.18 9.09 8.71
N GLU A 203 27.36 8.60 9.94
CA GLU A 203 28.70 8.33 10.44
C GLU A 203 29.38 7.54 9.33
N PRO A 204 30.55 7.99 8.86
CA PRO A 204 31.27 7.24 7.84
C PRO A 204 31.35 5.84 8.40
N GLN A 205 30.59 4.94 7.77
CA GLN A 205 30.49 3.55 8.14
C GLN A 205 31.93 3.14 8.22
N GLN A 206 32.47 3.00 9.46
CA GLN A 206 33.88 2.73 9.69
C GLN A 206 34.19 1.66 8.66
N GLU A 207 34.96 2.03 7.62
CA GLU A 207 35.27 1.14 6.50
C GLU A 207 35.76 -0.09 7.20
N ALA A 208 34.93 -1.14 7.27
CA ALA A 208 35.02 -2.12 8.34
C ALA A 208 36.46 -2.56 8.37
N VAL A 209 37.24 -2.02 9.34
CA VAL A 209 38.70 -1.75 9.19
C VAL A 209 39.19 -2.88 8.37
N ARG A 210 39.44 -2.67 7.05
CA ARG A 210 39.64 -3.74 6.07
C ARG A 210 40.54 -4.71 6.78
N LYS A 211 39.96 -5.75 7.37
CA LYS A 211 40.70 -6.57 8.31
C LYS A 211 41.39 -7.42 7.29
N LYS A 212 42.57 -6.94 6.85
CA LYS A 212 43.41 -7.61 5.86
C LYS A 212 43.33 -9.04 6.30
N SER A 213 42.62 -9.86 5.52
CA SER A 213 42.45 -11.25 5.89
C SER A 213 43.87 -11.73 6.12
N SER A 214 44.13 -12.27 7.31
CA SER A 214 45.44 -12.84 7.54
C SER A 214 45.65 -13.82 6.39
N TRP A 215 46.84 -13.89 5.81
CA TRP A 215 47.14 -14.86 4.75
C TRP A 215 46.73 -16.29 5.17
N ARG A 216 46.70 -16.56 6.48
CA ARG A 216 46.13 -17.76 7.11
C ARG A 216 44.64 -17.94 6.83
N ASP A 217 43.82 -16.91 6.95
CA ASP A 217 42.38 -16.97 6.70
C ASP A 217 42.07 -17.22 5.21
N ALA A 218 42.89 -16.66 4.31
CA ALA A 218 42.78 -16.91 2.87
C ALA A 218 43.09 -18.38 2.50
N LEU A 219 44.06 -18.99 3.17
CA LEU A 219 44.40 -20.41 2.98
C LEU A 219 43.35 -21.36 3.62
N TYR A 220 42.82 -21.01 4.79
CA TYR A 220 41.87 -21.87 5.52
C TYR A 220 40.44 -21.80 4.97
N PHE A 221 39.96 -20.62 4.58
CA PHE A 221 38.56 -20.44 4.14
C PHE A 221 38.40 -20.28 2.63
N GLY A 222 39.51 -20.15 1.89
CA GLY A 222 39.50 -19.83 0.46
C GLY A 222 39.09 -18.39 0.19
N ASP A 223 39.72 -17.76 -0.80
CA ASP A 223 39.33 -16.43 -1.22
C ASP A 223 37.97 -16.47 -1.94
N ARG A 224 36.93 -16.01 -1.24
CA ARG A 224 35.57 -15.95 -1.81
C ARG A 224 35.46 -14.94 -2.96
N GLN A 225 36.46 -14.10 -3.19
CA GLN A 225 36.46 -13.16 -4.32
C GLN A 225 36.75 -13.84 -5.66
N MET A 226 37.55 -14.91 -5.68
CA MET A 226 37.91 -15.58 -6.95
C MET A 226 36.76 -16.34 -7.62
N ILE A 227 35.69 -16.67 -6.89
CA ILE A 227 34.58 -17.50 -7.42
C ILE A 227 33.72 -16.70 -8.43
N TYR A 228 33.76 -15.36 -8.39
CA TYR A 228 32.90 -14.52 -9.23
C TYR A 228 33.56 -14.03 -10.53
N GLU A 229 34.87 -14.21 -10.71
CA GLU A 229 35.60 -13.68 -11.87
C GLU A 229 35.79 -14.68 -13.02
N SER A 230 35.43 -15.96 -12.84
CA SER A 230 35.64 -17.01 -13.84
C SER A 230 34.37 -17.42 -14.60
N ARG A 231 33.66 -16.46 -15.19
CA ARG A 231 32.77 -16.76 -16.33
C ARG A 231 33.18 -15.89 -17.53
N PRO A 232 33.81 -16.46 -18.57
CA PRO A 232 33.99 -15.75 -19.82
C PRO A 232 32.64 -15.51 -20.50
N LEU A 233 32.55 -14.37 -21.18
CA LEU A 233 31.46 -13.93 -22.07
C LEU A 233 31.22 -14.92 -23.22
#